data_AF-A0AAE3W7D1-F1
#
_entry.id   AF-A0AAE3W7D1-F1
#
_cell.length_a   1.000
_cell.length_b   1.000
_cell.length_c   1.000
_cell.angle_alpha   90.00
_cell.angle_beta   90.00
_cell.angle_gamma   90.00
#
_symmetry.space_group_name_H-M   'P 1'
#
loop_
_entity.id
_entity.type
_entity.pdbx_description
1 polymer ?
#
loop_
_entity_poly.entity_id
_entity_poly.type
_entity_poly.pdbx_seq_one_letter_code
_entity_poly.pdbx_strand_id
1 'polypeptide(L)'
;MGTTAYESRDPAIGLSGRCVVWASGATTLVPGDTNASYDIFVRDRVAGTTTRLTGNGYGGYGYGPRLTPDGASVVFHTAAALAAGDTNGDYDVYAMDPGCR
;
A
#
# COMPACT_ATOMS: atom_id res chain seq x y z
N MET A 1 -0.23 -15.77 24.54
CA MET A 1 -0.44 -15.61 23.09
C MET A 1 -0.96 -14.21 22.86
N GLY A 2 -0.07 -13.26 22.57
CA GLY A 2 -0.46 -11.85 22.39
C GLY A 2 -1.03 -11.63 21.00
N THR A 3 -2.29 -11.26 20.90
CA THR A 3 -2.91 -10.85 19.63
C THR A 3 -2.47 -9.41 19.34
N THR A 4 -1.36 -9.21 18.63
CA THR A 4 -1.14 -7.93 17.97
C THR A 4 -2.19 -7.80 16.87
N ALA A 5 -3.30 -7.12 17.17
CA ALA A 5 -4.29 -6.80 16.16
C ALA A 5 -3.65 -5.78 15.21
N TYR A 6 -3.27 -6.23 14.03
CA TYR A 6 -2.82 -5.33 12.97
C TYR A 6 -4.04 -4.61 12.40
N GLU A 7 -4.11 -3.30 12.62
CA GLU A 7 -5.22 -2.46 12.15
C GLU A 7 -5.09 -2.15 10.65
N SER A 8 -6.21 -1.90 9.99
CA SER A 8 -6.28 -1.35 8.63
C SER A 8 -6.88 0.05 8.66
N ARG A 9 -6.34 0.96 7.86
CA ARG A 9 -6.67 2.39 7.87
C ARG A 9 -6.79 2.95 6.46
N ASP A 10 -7.42 4.13 6.38
CA ASP A 10 -7.46 4.98 5.19
C ASP A 10 -7.88 4.28 3.89
N PRO A 11 -9.02 3.55 3.86
CA PRO A 11 -9.46 2.93 2.62
C PRO A 11 -9.88 3.97 1.59
N ALA A 12 -9.56 3.71 0.32
CA ALA A 12 -10.07 4.45 -0.83
C ALA A 12 -10.47 3.48 -1.96
N ILE A 13 -11.43 3.90 -2.78
CA ILE A 13 -11.98 3.10 -3.88
C ILE A 13 -12.19 3.98 -5.11
N GLY A 14 -11.89 3.43 -6.30
CA GLY A 14 -12.18 4.10 -7.57
C GLY A 14 -13.68 4.08 -7.89
N LEU A 15 -14.13 4.95 -8.79
CA LEU A 15 -15.55 5.08 -9.17
C LEU A 15 -16.14 3.79 -9.75
N SER A 16 -15.34 3.01 -10.48
CA SER A 16 -15.75 1.71 -11.01
C SER A 16 -15.93 0.65 -9.91
N GLY A 17 -15.41 0.92 -8.70
CA GLY A 17 -15.32 -0.03 -7.62
C GLY A 17 -14.35 -1.18 -7.87
N ARG A 18 -13.59 -1.20 -8.98
CA ARG A 18 -12.66 -2.30 -9.28
C ARG A 18 -11.44 -2.28 -8.37
N CYS A 19 -10.84 -1.11 -8.17
CA CYS A 19 -9.62 -0.95 -7.37
C CYS A 19 -9.95 -0.40 -5.98
N VAL A 20 -9.50 -1.11 -4.95
CA VAL A 20 -9.56 -0.68 -3.54
C VAL A 20 -8.14 -0.58 -3.02
N VAL A 21 -7.79 0.51 -2.36
CA VAL A 21 -6.47 0.71 -1.72
C VAL A 21 -6.64 1.01 -0.24
N TRP A 22 -5.71 0.55 0.60
CA TRP A 22 -5.72 0.80 2.05
C TRP A 22 -4.33 0.63 2.64
N ALA A 23 -4.12 1.19 3.82
CA ALA A 23 -2.95 0.90 4.65
C ALA A 23 -3.28 -0.24 5.63
N SER A 24 -2.36 -1.18 5.84
CA SER A 24 -2.56 -2.28 6.80
C SER A 24 -1.24 -2.72 7.41
N GLY A 25 -1.24 -2.98 8.72
CA GLY A 25 -0.10 -3.61 9.40
C GLY A 25 -0.07 -5.14 9.29
N ALA A 26 -1.06 -5.74 8.62
CA ALA A 26 -1.25 -7.18 8.64
C ALA A 26 -0.27 -7.91 7.72
N THR A 27 0.57 -8.76 8.31
CA THR A 27 1.58 -9.57 7.61
C THR A 27 1.01 -10.79 6.86
N THR A 28 -0.32 -10.92 6.81
CA THR A 28 -1.02 -12.10 6.25
C THR A 28 -1.72 -11.82 4.92
N LEU A 29 -1.70 -10.57 4.43
CA LEU A 29 -2.44 -10.17 3.23
C LEU A 29 -1.76 -10.61 1.92
N VAL A 30 -0.43 -10.73 1.93
CA VAL A 30 0.36 -11.26 0.82
C VAL A 30 1.49 -12.15 1.36
N PRO A 31 1.89 -13.21 0.64
CA PRO A 31 3.07 -13.98 1.01
C PRO A 31 4.33 -13.11 1.02
N GLY A 32 5.23 -13.34 1.99
CA GLY A 32 6.52 -12.64 2.06
C GLY A 32 6.49 -11.27 2.74
N ASP A 33 5.34 -10.86 3.27
CA ASP A 33 5.25 -9.71 4.17
C ASP A 33 5.72 -10.09 5.58
N THR A 34 6.91 -9.62 5.96
CA THR A 34 7.61 -10.01 7.20
C THR A 34 8.07 -8.83 8.03
N ASN A 35 7.78 -7.60 7.61
CA ASN A 35 8.34 -6.39 8.21
C ASN A 35 7.54 -5.89 9.43
N ALA A 36 6.32 -6.41 9.65
CA ALA A 36 5.37 -5.94 10.68
C ALA A 36 5.15 -4.42 10.66
N SER A 37 5.23 -3.81 9.48
CA SER A 37 4.99 -2.38 9.25
C SER A 37 3.63 -2.18 8.59
N TYR A 38 3.08 -0.97 8.68
CA TYR A 38 1.97 -0.57 7.81
C TYR A 38 2.46 -0.50 6.38
N ASP A 39 1.77 -1.22 5.51
CA ASP A 39 2.03 -1.26 4.09
C ASP A 39 0.80 -0.81 3.30
N ILE A 40 1.02 -0.25 2.12
CA ILE A 40 -0.07 0.10 1.19
C ILE A 40 -0.40 -1.14 0.37
N PHE A 41 -1.66 -1.56 0.45
CA PHE A 41 -2.19 -2.65 -0.34
C PHE A 41 -3.18 -2.13 -1.37
N VAL A 42 -3.27 -2.88 -2.46
CA VAL A 42 -4.28 -2.74 -3.49
C VAL A 42 -5.01 -4.07 -3.69
N ARG A 43 -6.32 -4.00 -3.89
CA ARG A 43 -7.18 -5.11 -4.30
C ARG A 43 -7.79 -4.79 -5.65
N ASP A 44 -7.50 -5.64 -6.64
CA ASP A 44 -8.32 -5.73 -7.84
C ASP A 44 -9.50 -6.67 -7.54
N ARG A 45 -10.71 -6.11 -7.48
CA ARG A 45 -11.94 -6.85 -7.18
C ARG A 45 -12.40 -7.75 -8.32
N VAL A 46 -12.00 -7.47 -9.57
CA VAL A 46 -12.33 -8.28 -10.74
C VAL A 46 -11.37 -9.47 -10.83
N ALA A 47 -10.06 -9.21 -10.73
CA ALA A 47 -9.05 -10.28 -10.77
C ALA A 47 -8.98 -11.09 -9.46
N GLY A 48 -9.51 -10.55 -8.35
CA GLY A 48 -9.49 -11.21 -7.05
C GLY A 48 -8.10 -11.24 -6.41
N THR A 49 -7.19 -10.37 -6.84
CA THR A 49 -5.79 -10.32 -6.40
C THR A 49 -5.57 -9.18 -5.41
N THR A 50 -4.71 -9.43 -4.42
CA THR A 50 -4.20 -8.41 -3.51
C THR A 50 -2.69 -8.25 -3.75
N THR A 51 -2.23 -7.01 -3.84
CA THR A 51 -0.82 -6.70 -4.07
C THR A 51 -0.37 -5.64 -3.06
N ARG A 52 0.88 -5.75 -2.62
CA ARG A 52 1.53 -4.78 -1.73
C ARG A 52 2.32 -3.81 -2.60
N LEU A 53 2.11 -2.50 -2.42
CA LEU A 53 2.74 -1.43 -3.20
C LEU A 53 3.99 -0.87 -2.53
N THR A 54 4.08 -0.97 -1.21
CA THR A 54 5.28 -0.61 -0.45
C THR A 54 6.20 -1.83 -0.36
N GLY A 55 7.51 -1.63 -0.53
CA GLY A 55 8.52 -2.69 -0.42
C GLY A 55 9.11 -2.80 0.97
N ASN A 56 10.02 -3.77 1.15
CA ASN A 56 10.88 -3.81 2.33
C ASN A 56 11.94 -2.71 2.20
N GLY A 57 11.68 -1.53 2.73
CA GLY A 57 12.61 -0.39 2.76
C GLY A 57 12.58 0.32 4.12
N TYR A 58 13.77 0.58 4.68
CA TYR A 58 14.09 1.31 5.92
C TYR A 58 13.18 1.16 7.16
N GLY A 59 12.26 0.19 7.20
CA GLY A 59 11.26 0.07 8.27
C GLY A 59 10.18 1.15 8.21
N GLY A 60 9.99 1.81 7.06
CA GLY A 60 9.01 2.86 6.87
C GLY A 60 7.57 2.35 6.86
N TYR A 61 6.64 3.17 7.35
CA TYR A 61 5.20 2.92 7.19
C TYR A 61 4.73 3.44 5.82
N GLY A 62 3.69 2.85 5.26
CA GLY A 62 2.90 3.42 4.18
C GLY A 62 1.59 3.96 4.75
N TYR A 63 1.29 5.24 4.53
CA TYR A 63 0.05 5.86 5.01
C TYR A 63 -0.62 6.77 3.98
N GLY A 64 -1.89 7.09 4.26
CA GLY A 64 -2.67 8.06 3.51
C GLY A 64 -2.81 7.76 2.02
N PRO A 65 -3.09 6.51 1.60
CA PRO A 65 -3.32 6.24 0.19
C PRO A 65 -4.52 7.06 -0.30
N ARG A 66 -4.40 7.58 -1.51
CA ARG A 66 -5.45 8.28 -2.25
C ARG A 66 -5.45 7.73 -3.66
N LEU A 67 -6.62 7.36 -4.16
CA LEU A 67 -6.80 6.79 -5.48
C LEU A 67 -7.55 7.79 -6.36
N THR A 68 -7.08 8.00 -7.60
CA THR A 68 -7.82 8.82 -8.56
C THR A 68 -9.18 8.19 -8.86
N PRO A 69 -10.22 8.99 -9.19
CA PRO A 69 -11.57 8.46 -9.41
C PRO A 69 -11.64 7.38 -10.51
N ASP A 70 -10.81 7.48 -11.54
CA ASP A 70 -10.68 6.51 -12.63
C ASP A 70 -9.83 5.26 -12.26
N GLY A 71 -9.25 5.23 -11.06
CA GLY A 71 -8.35 4.17 -10.61
C GLY A 71 -6.97 4.21 -11.28
N ALA A 72 -6.65 5.30 -11.98
CA ALA A 72 -5.40 5.42 -12.72
C ALA A 72 -4.15 5.54 -11.84
N SER A 73 -4.23 6.28 -10.76
CA SER A 73 -3.05 6.52 -9.93
C SER A 73 -3.41 6.44 -8.47
N VAL A 74 -2.53 5.81 -7.69
CA VAL A 74 -2.54 5.89 -6.24
C VAL A 74 -1.37 6.75 -5.78
N VAL A 75 -1.64 7.66 -4.84
CA VAL A 75 -0.65 8.50 -4.17
C VAL A 75 -0.61 8.13 -2.70
N PHE A 76 0.59 8.00 -2.13
CA PHE A 76 0.81 7.71 -0.71
C PHE A 76 2.19 8.22 -0.30
N HIS A 77 2.48 8.21 1.01
CA HIS A 77 3.81 8.52 1.50
C HIS A 77 4.41 7.33 2.25
N THR A 78 5.73 7.15 2.12
CA THR A 78 6.48 6.10 2.80
C THR A 78 7.97 6.46 2.88
N ALA A 79 8.67 5.89 3.84
CA ALA A 79 10.14 5.94 3.91
C ALA A 79 10.82 4.74 3.21
N ALA A 80 10.04 3.89 2.54
CA ALA A 80 10.60 2.86 1.68
C ALA A 80 11.14 3.48 0.38
N ALA A 81 12.34 3.05 -0.03
CA ALA A 81 12.95 3.44 -1.29
C ALA A 81 12.23 2.80 -2.48
N LEU A 82 11.23 3.50 -3.04
CA LEU A 82 10.43 3.02 -4.18
C LEU A 82 10.90 3.59 -5.53
N ALA A 83 11.89 4.48 -5.51
CA ALA A 83 12.60 4.96 -6.70
C ALA A 83 14.12 4.82 -6.52
N ALA A 84 14.85 4.61 -7.61
CA ALA A 84 16.30 4.40 -7.57
C ALA A 84 17.11 5.58 -6.99
N GLY A 85 16.51 6.78 -6.94
CA GLY A 85 17.11 7.98 -6.35
C GLY A 85 16.70 8.26 -4.91
N ASP A 86 15.79 7.47 -4.34
CA ASP A 86 15.46 7.58 -2.92
C ASP A 86 16.52 6.81 -2.10
N THR A 87 17.34 7.58 -1.39
CA THR A 87 18.45 7.08 -0.58
C THR A 87 18.53 7.71 0.81
N ASN A 88 17.54 8.52 1.20
CA ASN A 88 17.60 9.28 2.45
C ASN A 88 16.91 8.55 3.63
N GLY A 89 16.01 7.60 3.34
CA GLY A 89 15.24 6.89 4.38
C GLY A 89 14.23 7.79 5.09
N ASP A 90 13.91 8.95 4.53
CA ASP A 90 12.86 9.85 5.01
C ASP A 90 11.54 9.57 4.27
N TYR A 91 10.43 10.08 4.79
CA TYR A 91 9.14 9.93 4.13
C TYR A 91 9.06 10.78 2.85
N ASP A 92 8.92 10.10 1.72
CA ASP A 92 8.66 10.72 0.42
C ASP A 92 7.23 10.43 -0.05
N VAL A 93 6.76 11.24 -1.00
CA VAL A 93 5.46 11.03 -1.67
C VAL A 93 5.67 10.32 -2.99
N TYR A 94 4.94 9.22 -3.17
CA TYR A 94 4.97 8.40 -4.38
C TYR A 94 3.62 8.38 -5.08
N ALA A 95 3.65 8.41 -6.41
CA ALA A 95 2.49 8.17 -7.28
C ALA A 95 2.77 6.93 -8.14
N MET A 96 1.83 5.97 -8.16
CA MET A 96 2.00 4.69 -8.85
C MET A 96 0.75 4.26 -9.61
N ASP A 97 0.94 3.42 -10.62
CA ASP A 97 -0.16 2.66 -11.22
C ASP A 97 -0.49 1.47 -10.29
N PRO A 98 -1.73 1.39 -9.75
CA PRO A 98 -2.12 0.32 -8.86
C PRO A 98 -2.41 -1.01 -9.59
N GLY A 99 -2.39 -1.05 -10.93
CA GLY A 99 -2.53 -2.28 -11.72
C GLY A 99 -3.97 -2.83 -11.85
N CYS A 100 -4.98 -2.03 -11.50
CA CYS A 100 -6.40 -2.41 -11.52
C CYS A 100 -7.21 -1.91 -12.72
N ARG A 101 -6.56 -1.54 -13.84
CA ARG A 101 -7.22 -0.97 -15.02
C ARG A 101 -7.78 -2.04 -15.95
#